data_AF-A0A553F0X6-F1
#
_entry.id   AF-A0A553F0X6-F1
#
_cell.length_a   1.000
_cell.length_b   1.000
_cell.length_c   1.000
_cell.angle_alpha   90.00
_cell.angle_beta   90.00
_cell.angle_gamma   90.00
#
_symmetry.space_group_name_H-M   'P 1'
#
loop_
_entity.id
_entity.type
_entity.pdbx_description
1 polymer ?
#
loop_
_entity_poly.entity_id
_entity_poly.type
_entity_poly.pdbx_seq_one_letter_code
_entity_poly.pdbx_strand_id
1 'polypeptide(L)' 'MKHIRASVITHWLKQYNLREVQYMAGHRKVMSTESYQRNDTEGLQLDVDQFHPLG' A
#
# COMPACT_ATOMS: atom_id res chain seq x y z
N MET A 1 -6.94 8.80 -7.84
CA MET A 1 -7.47 7.52 -7.28
C MET A 1 -6.43 6.40 -7.12
N LYS A 2 -5.31 6.37 -7.87
CA LYS A 2 -4.27 5.33 -7.71
C LYS A 2 -3.54 5.40 -6.35
N HIS A 3 -3.31 6.59 -5.83
CA HIS A 3 -2.61 6.81 -4.55
C HIS A 3 -3.36 6.25 -3.33
N ILE A 4 -4.67 6.50 -3.23
CA ILE A 4 -5.50 6.00 -2.10
C ILE A 4 -5.54 4.47 -2.11
N ARG A 5 -5.74 3.85 -3.29
CA ARG A 5 -5.75 2.38 -3.40
C ARG A 5 -4.41 1.76 -3.02
N ALA A 6 -3.30 2.38 -3.40
CA ALA A 6 -1.97 1.93 -2.99
C ALA A 6 -1.79 2.03 -1.47
N SER A 7 -2.17 3.17 -0.87
CA SER A 7 -2.12 3.40 0.59
C SER A 7 -2.95 2.37 1.38
N VAL A 8 -4.14 2.02 0.90
CA VAL A 8 -4.97 1.00 1.56
C VAL A 8 -4.34 -0.40 1.45
N ILE A 9 -3.80 -0.75 0.28
CA ILE A 9 -3.14 -2.06 0.08
C ILE A 9 -1.87 -2.17 0.94
N THR A 10 -1.05 -1.11 1.00
CA THR A 10 0.15 -1.11 1.86
C THR A 10 -0.22 -1.15 3.34
N HIS A 11 -1.29 -0.46 3.75
CA HIS A 11 -1.81 -0.57 5.11
C HIS A 11 -2.22 -2.01 5.46
N TRP A 12 -2.96 -2.69 4.57
CA TRP A 12 -3.33 -4.08 4.79
C TRP A 12 -2.12 -5.02 4.83
N LEU A 13 -1.09 -4.77 4.03
CA LEU A 13 0.16 -5.56 4.05
C LEU A 13 0.92 -5.46 5.38
N LYS A 14 0.69 -4.42 6.18
CA LYS A 14 1.25 -4.27 7.54
C LYS A 14 0.48 -5.07 8.59
N GLN A 15 -0.78 -5.44 8.33
CA GLN A 15 -1.69 -6.06 9.31
C GLN A 15 -2.03 -7.52 8.98
N TYR A 16 -2.01 -7.88 7.70
CA TYR A 16 -2.44 -9.18 7.18
C TYR A 16 -1.36 -9.82 6.32
N ASN A 17 -1.47 -11.12 6.10
CA ASN A 17 -0.52 -11.82 5.23
C ASN A 17 -0.79 -11.52 3.74
N LEU A 18 0.23 -11.75 2.89
CA LEU A 18 0.18 -11.43 1.46
C LEU A 18 -1.01 -12.06 0.71
N ARG A 19 -1.44 -13.27 1.11
CA ARG A 19 -2.56 -13.98 0.48
C ARG A 19 -3.90 -13.37 0.85
N GLU A 20 -4.09 -12.97 2.10
CA GLU A 20 -5.29 -12.25 2.55
C GLU A 20 -5.42 -10.93 1.81
N VAL A 21 -4.34 -10.14 1.75
CA VAL A 21 -4.35 -8.86 1.06
C VAL A 21 -4.60 -9.02 -0.44
N GLN A 22 -4.10 -10.09 -1.07
CA GLN A 22 -4.42 -10.40 -2.47
C GLN A 22 -5.94 -10.52 -2.70
N TYR A 23 -6.65 -11.22 -1.80
CA TYR A 23 -8.09 -11.34 -1.87
C TYR A 23 -8.80 -10.01 -1.63
N MET A 24 -8.38 -9.26 -0.61
CA MET A 24 -8.96 -7.95 -0.28
C MET A 24 -8.75 -6.92 -1.40
N ALA A 25 -7.60 -6.97 -2.08
CA ALA A 25 -7.27 -6.10 -3.21
C ALA A 25 -7.91 -6.53 -4.55
N GLY A 26 -8.53 -7.72 -4.59
CA GLY A 26 -9.13 -8.30 -5.79
C GLY A 26 -8.10 -8.70 -6.85
N HIS A 27 -6.89 -9.06 -6.45
CA HIS A 27 -5.80 -9.37 -7.36
C HIS A 27 -5.83 -10.83 -7.83
N ARG A 28 -5.85 -11.02 -9.15
CA ARG A 28 -5.82 -12.36 -9.77
C ARG A 28 -4.51 -13.11 -9.52
N LYS A 29 -3.40 -12.39 -9.35
CA LYS A 29 -2.06 -12.95 -9.13
C LYS A 29 -1.44 -12.32 -7.90
N VAL A 30 -0.77 -13.14 -7.08
CA VAL A 30 -0.08 -12.67 -5.85
C VAL A 30 1.02 -11.65 -6.16
N MET A 31 1.70 -11.76 -7.31
CA MET A 31 2.73 -10.81 -7.75
C MET A 31 2.21 -9.37 -7.87
N SER A 32 0.93 -9.20 -8.22
CA SER A 32 0.31 -7.87 -8.28
C SER A 32 0.20 -7.24 -6.90
N THR A 33 0.07 -8.03 -5.84
CA THR A 33 0.07 -7.57 -4.44
C THR A 33 1.49 -7.41 -3.92
N GLU A 34 2.39 -8.32 -4.26
CA GLU A 34 3.79 -8.29 -3.83
C GLU A 34 4.53 -7.03 -4.32
N SER A 35 4.18 -6.52 -5.50
CA SER A 35 4.74 -5.25 -6.00
C SER A 35 4.51 -4.08 -5.03
N TYR A 36 3.46 -4.11 -4.20
CA TYR A 36 3.19 -3.08 -3.19
C TYR A 36 4.06 -3.23 -1.94
N GLN A 37 4.58 -4.43 -1.64
CA GLN A 37 5.57 -4.59 -0.56
C GLN A 37 6.92 -4.00 -0.95
N ARG A 38 7.32 -4.14 -2.22
CA ARG A 38 8.59 -3.60 -2.73
C ARG A 38 8.58 -2.08 -2.90
N ASN A 39 7.41 -1.51 -3.20
CA ASN A 39 7.22 -0.06 -3.35
C ASN A 39 6.86 0.65 -2.03
N ASP A 40 6.81 -0.04 -0.88
CA ASP A 40 6.56 0.58 0.43
C ASP A 40 7.68 1.57 0.82
N THR A 41 8.82 1.52 0.13
CA THR A 41 9.89 2.52 0.21
C THR A 41 9.47 3.90 -0.34
N GLU A 42 8.51 3.98 -1.26
CA GLU A 42 7.93 5.25 -1.75
C GLU A 42 6.73 5.72 -0.90
N GLY A 43 6.06 4.80 -0.19
CA GLY A 43 4.94 5.12 0.70
C GLY A 43 5.34 5.94 1.92
N LEU A 44 6.62 5.85 2.33
CA LEU A 44 7.22 6.66 3.40
C LEU A 44 7.21 8.16 3.10
N GLN A 45 7.09 8.59 1.83
CA GLN A 45 7.02 10.02 1.50
C GLN A 45 5.63 10.62 1.78
N LEU A 46 4.55 9.83 1.72
CA LEU A 46 3.18 10.31 1.93
C LEU A 46 2.83 10.50 3.42
N ASP A 47 3.41 9.70 4.31
CA ASP A 47 3.28 9.92 5.76
C ASP A 47 4.02 11.18 6.20
N VAL A 48 5.08 11.60 5.49
CA VAL A 48 5.78 12.87 5.73
C VAL A 48 4.94 14.08 5.32
N ASP A 49 4.14 13.96 4.25
CA ASP A 49 3.28 15.06 3.76
C ASP A 49 1.99 15.24 4.59
N GLN A 50 1.52 14.20 5.29
CA GLN A 50 0.31 14.29 6.11
C GLN A 50 0.52 15.00 7.46
N PHE A 51 1.77 15.21 7.90
CA PHE A 51 2.10 15.88 9.17
C PHE A 51 2.80 17.24 9.04
N HIS A 52 2.97 17.79 7.84
CA HIS A 52 3.54 19.14 7.67
C HIS A 52 2.54 20.11 7.01
N PRO A 53 1.60 20.68 7.77
CA PRO A 53 0.88 21.86 7.32
C PRO A 53 1.78 23.07 7.52
N LEU A 54 2.68 23.39 6.58
CA LEU A 54 3.29 24.71 6.36
C LEU A 54 4.24 24.61 5.14
N GLY A 55 3.65 24.65 3.95
CA GLY A 55 4.27 25.26 2.77
C GLY A 55 3.60 26.60 2.52
#